data_AF-D2KKB4-F1
#
_entry.id   AF-D2KKB4-F1
#
_cell.length_a   1.000
_cell.length_b   1.000
_cell.length_c   1.000
_cell.angle_alpha   90.00
_cell.angle_beta   90.00
_cell.angle_gamma   90.00
#
_symmetry.space_group_name_H-M   'P 1'
#
loop_
_entity.id
_entity.type
_entity.pdbx_description
1 polymer ?
#
loop_
_entity_poly.entity_id
_entity_poly.type
_entity_poly.pdbx_seq_one_letter_code
_entity_poly.pdbx_strand_id
1 'polypeptide(L)'
;RVFHLFDYPPLNTGDLQLKAKIKPFIFTSNNSFLSYNDVTVKHNDVPAGDPFKASAVIKDTNPNPYIAAGVTAILNDVLGRFAVPLMNDLKTGKTDGWDLMMKYDKHSTRSYMALAYTPSDHLNLPKKPLPTDVINWLETFDK
;
A
#
# COMPACT_ATOMS: atom_id res chain seq x y z
N ARG A 1 -4.96 15.48 -22.52
CA ARG A 1 -4.62 15.53 -21.08
C ARG A 1 -4.71 16.99 -20.63
N VAL A 2 -5.46 17.29 -19.56
CA VAL A 2 -5.82 18.67 -19.14
C VAL A 2 -4.61 19.55 -18.82
N PHE A 3 -3.43 18.96 -18.59
CA PHE A 3 -2.21 19.68 -18.22
C PHE A 3 -1.72 20.69 -19.26
N HIS A 4 -2.02 20.49 -20.55
CA HIS A 4 -1.62 21.43 -21.61
C HIS A 4 -2.53 22.66 -21.69
N LEU A 5 -3.66 22.68 -20.99
CA LEU A 5 -4.57 23.83 -20.99
C LEU A 5 -3.87 25.08 -20.42
N PHE A 6 -2.97 24.87 -19.46
CA PHE A 6 -2.15 25.91 -18.85
C PHE A 6 -1.21 26.59 -19.85
N ASP A 7 -0.76 25.86 -20.87
CA ASP A 7 0.13 26.35 -21.92
C ASP A 7 -0.61 26.80 -23.17
N TYR A 8 -1.95 26.64 -23.22
CA TYR A 8 -2.72 26.91 -24.42
C TYR A 8 -2.69 28.41 -24.77
N PRO A 9 -2.22 28.83 -25.97
CA PRO A 9 -1.95 30.24 -26.26
C PRO A 9 -3.15 31.18 -26.05
N PRO A 10 -4.38 30.85 -26.46
CA PRO A 10 -5.55 31.70 -26.23
C PRO A 10 -5.88 31.97 -24.75
N LEU A 11 -5.44 31.11 -23.84
CA LEU A 11 -5.62 31.29 -22.39
C LEU A 11 -4.46 32.07 -21.75
N ASN A 12 -3.44 32.42 -22.53
CA ASN A 12 -2.24 33.12 -22.09
C ASN A 12 -2.06 34.49 -22.74
N THR A 13 -3.15 35.06 -23.26
CA THR A 13 -3.21 36.40 -23.87
C THR A 13 -4.04 37.38 -23.04
N GLY A 14 -3.74 38.68 -23.15
CA GLY A 14 -4.45 39.75 -22.46
C GLY A 14 -4.35 39.64 -20.94
N ASP A 15 -5.41 40.04 -20.23
CA ASP A 15 -5.46 40.02 -18.78
C ASP A 15 -5.56 38.61 -18.18
N LEU A 16 -5.94 37.59 -18.96
CA LEU A 16 -6.15 36.24 -18.42
C LEU A 16 -4.83 35.65 -17.90
N GLN A 17 -3.80 35.64 -18.75
CA GLN A 17 -2.43 35.14 -18.50
C GLN A 17 -2.40 33.89 -17.60
N LEU A 18 -3.18 32.86 -17.95
CA LEU A 18 -3.46 31.73 -17.07
C LEU A 18 -2.19 31.15 -16.46
N LYS A 19 -1.17 30.86 -17.28
CA LYS A 19 0.12 30.29 -16.85
C LYS A 19 0.82 31.14 -15.80
N ALA A 20 0.86 32.46 -16.00
CA ALA A 20 1.51 33.38 -15.06
C ALA A 20 0.75 33.50 -13.73
N LYS A 21 -0.55 33.17 -13.73
CA LYS A 21 -1.41 33.21 -12.55
C LYS A 21 -1.57 31.86 -11.84
N ILE A 22 -0.98 30.78 -12.37
CA ILE A 22 -1.01 29.48 -11.71
C ILE A 22 -0.27 29.60 -10.38
N LYS A 23 -1.00 29.41 -9.29
CA LYS A 23 -0.40 29.21 -7.98
C LYS A 23 -0.13 27.71 -7.80
N PRO A 24 1.08 27.33 -7.37
CA PRO A 24 1.35 25.94 -7.02
C PRO A 24 0.33 25.47 -5.98
N PHE A 25 -0.41 24.41 -6.29
CA PHE A 25 -1.22 23.73 -5.29
C PHE A 25 -0.29 22.78 -4.51
N ILE A 26 0.08 23.17 -3.30
CA ILE A 26 1.00 22.41 -2.45
C ILE A 26 0.17 21.46 -1.57
N PHE A 27 0.14 20.18 -1.92
CA PHE A 27 -0.54 19.15 -1.11
C PHE A 27 0.16 18.87 0.23
N THR A 28 1.47 19.12 0.31
CA THR A 28 2.30 18.78 1.47
C THR A 28 3.22 19.95 1.82
N SER A 29 3.19 20.40 3.07
CA SER A 29 4.19 21.33 3.59
C SER A 29 4.69 20.88 4.96
N ASN A 30 5.87 21.30 5.38
CA ASN A 30 6.37 20.98 6.72
C ASN A 30 5.46 21.50 7.85
N ASN A 31 4.58 22.46 7.54
CA ASN A 31 3.57 23.01 8.44
C ASN A 31 2.15 22.50 8.18
N SER A 32 1.95 21.52 7.28
CA SER A 32 0.64 20.90 7.14
C SER A 32 0.36 19.95 8.30
N PHE A 33 -0.91 19.80 8.63
CA PHE A 33 -1.36 18.80 9.58
C PHE A 33 -1.78 17.54 8.83
N LEU A 34 -1.49 16.39 9.43
CA LEU A 34 -2.05 15.10 9.03
C LEU A 34 -3.13 14.75 10.04
N SER A 35 -4.30 14.39 9.53
CA SER A 35 -5.44 13.98 10.35
C SER A 35 -5.86 12.57 9.95
N TYR A 36 -5.73 11.63 10.88
CA TYR A 36 -6.08 10.22 10.72
C TYR A 36 -6.45 9.63 12.09
N ASN A 37 -7.42 8.69 12.13
CA ASN A 37 -7.84 8.01 13.36
C ASN A 37 -8.10 8.95 14.56
N ASP A 38 -8.80 10.07 14.31
CA ASP A 38 -9.10 11.15 15.28
C ASP A 38 -7.85 11.81 15.91
N VAL A 39 -6.68 11.60 15.32
CA VAL A 39 -5.42 12.24 15.70
C VAL A 39 -5.07 13.28 14.64
N THR A 40 -4.77 14.50 15.10
CA THR A 40 -4.20 15.54 14.25
C THR A 40 -2.79 15.84 14.73
N VAL A 41 -1.80 15.60 13.88
CA VAL A 41 -0.38 15.86 14.15
C VAL A 41 0.19 16.76 13.07
N LYS A 42 1.22 17.54 13.39
CA LYS A 42 1.99 18.20 12.33
C LYS A 42 2.70 17.12 11.52
N HIS A 43 2.88 17.37 10.23
CA HIS A 43 3.54 16.45 9.31
C HIS A 43 4.93 16.00 9.82
N ASN A 44 5.67 16.88 10.51
CA ASN A 44 6.99 16.58 11.08
C ASN A 44 6.96 15.92 12.47
N ASP A 45 5.79 15.86 13.11
CA ASP A 45 5.60 15.32 14.45
C ASP A 45 4.95 13.91 14.43
N VAL A 46 4.82 13.30 13.24
CA VAL A 46 4.30 11.93 13.10
C VAL A 46 5.21 10.98 13.88
N PRO A 47 4.67 10.19 14.84
CA PRO A 47 5.48 9.28 15.64
C PRO A 47 6.25 8.30 14.77
N ALA A 48 7.55 8.17 15.04
CA ALA A 48 8.35 7.11 14.45
C ALA A 48 7.82 5.74 14.93
N GLY A 49 7.54 4.82 13.99
CA GLY A 49 7.06 3.47 14.29
C GLY A 49 5.63 3.24 13.79
N ASP A 50 4.65 3.40 14.67
CA ASP A 50 3.24 3.07 14.41
C ASP A 50 2.35 4.32 14.49
N PRO A 51 2.37 5.17 13.45
CA PRO A 51 1.61 6.41 13.47
C PRO A 51 0.10 6.15 13.51
N PHE A 52 -0.38 5.04 12.95
CA PHE A 52 -1.82 4.73 12.87
C PHE A 52 -2.36 3.95 14.07
N LYS A 53 -1.52 3.63 15.06
CA LYS A 53 -1.88 2.78 16.21
C LYS A 53 -2.50 1.45 15.73
N ALA A 54 -1.70 0.63 15.05
CA ALA A 54 -2.05 -0.69 14.56
C ALA A 54 -2.82 -1.54 15.59
N SER A 55 -2.46 -1.47 16.88
CA SER A 55 -3.15 -2.18 17.96
C SER A 55 -4.58 -1.68 18.24
N ALA A 56 -4.93 -0.48 17.80
CA ALA A 56 -6.28 0.07 17.90
C ALA A 56 -7.18 -0.32 16.71
N VAL A 57 -6.60 -0.78 15.58
CA VAL A 57 -7.35 -1.17 14.38
C VAL A 57 -7.43 -2.70 14.19
N ILE A 58 -6.46 -3.47 14.69
CA ILE A 58 -6.53 -4.92 14.79
C ILE A 58 -7.21 -5.27 16.12
N LYS A 59 -8.52 -5.55 16.10
CA LYS A 59 -9.38 -5.66 17.30
C LYS A 59 -9.77 -7.09 17.64
N ASP A 60 -9.97 -7.93 16.64
CA ASP A 60 -10.54 -9.28 16.80
C ASP A 60 -9.45 -10.35 16.92
N THR A 61 -8.21 -9.95 16.66
CA THR A 61 -7.03 -10.81 16.71
C THR A 61 -5.99 -10.23 17.67
N ASN A 62 -5.21 -11.10 18.34
CA ASN A 62 -3.99 -10.66 19.03
C ASN A 62 -3.07 -9.92 18.03
N PRO A 63 -2.85 -8.61 18.20
CA PRO A 63 -2.19 -7.79 17.18
C PRO A 63 -0.68 -7.95 17.20
N ASN A 64 -0.10 -8.30 18.35
CA ASN A 64 1.34 -8.31 18.59
C ASN A 64 2.17 -9.06 17.53
N PRO A 65 1.84 -10.30 17.12
CA PRO A 65 2.64 -11.00 16.10
C PRO A 65 2.62 -10.29 14.75
N TYR A 66 1.50 -9.69 14.34
CA TYR A 66 1.38 -9.01 13.05
C TYR A 66 2.08 -7.65 13.05
N ILE A 67 1.96 -6.90 14.16
CA ILE A 67 2.70 -5.64 14.35
C ILE A 67 4.20 -5.90 14.37
N ALA A 68 4.65 -6.95 15.07
CA ALA A 68 6.06 -7.31 15.16
C ALA A 68 6.65 -7.74 13.81
N ALA A 69 5.89 -8.49 13.00
CA ALA A 69 6.28 -8.82 11.63
C ALA A 69 6.32 -7.56 10.74
N GLY A 70 5.35 -6.67 10.90
CA GLY A 70 5.25 -5.43 10.15
C GLY A 70 4.67 -5.59 8.74
N VAL A 71 4.00 -4.54 8.28
CA VAL A 71 3.27 -4.51 7.00
C VAL A 71 4.13 -4.96 5.82
N THR A 72 5.31 -4.36 5.67
CA THR A 72 6.20 -4.62 4.53
C THR A 72 6.62 -6.08 4.45
N ALA A 73 6.96 -6.71 5.58
CA ALA A 73 7.39 -8.10 5.59
C ALA A 73 6.24 -9.04 5.21
N ILE A 74 5.04 -8.78 5.75
CA ILE A 74 3.84 -9.57 5.44
C ILE A 74 3.47 -9.43 3.96
N LEU A 75 3.39 -8.21 3.43
CA LEU A 75 3.04 -8.00 2.02
C LEU A 75 4.09 -8.59 1.06
N ASN A 76 5.38 -8.45 1.38
CA ASN A 76 6.44 -9.06 0.60
C ASN A 76 6.37 -10.60 0.61
N ASP A 77 5.98 -11.21 1.73
CA ASP A 77 5.78 -12.67 1.79
C ASP A 77 4.58 -13.12 0.94
N VAL A 78 3.46 -12.39 1.05
CA VAL A 78 2.24 -12.65 0.27
C VAL A 78 2.52 -12.55 -1.23
N LEU A 79 3.10 -11.42 -1.69
CA LEU A 79 3.33 -11.14 -3.10
C LEU A 79 4.56 -11.87 -3.65
N GLY A 80 5.61 -12.00 -2.82
CA GLY A 80 6.86 -12.65 -3.18
C GLY A 80 6.67 -14.12 -3.57
N ARG A 81 5.64 -14.78 -3.00
CA ARG A 81 5.27 -16.15 -3.38
C ARG A 81 4.94 -16.30 -4.87
N PHE A 82 4.47 -15.24 -5.52
CA PHE A 82 4.16 -15.22 -6.95
C PHE A 82 5.26 -14.52 -7.75
N ALA A 83 5.73 -13.37 -7.27
CA ALA A 83 6.71 -12.56 -7.97
C ALA A 83 8.06 -13.28 -8.18
N VAL A 84 8.52 -14.04 -7.18
CA VAL A 84 9.82 -14.74 -7.26
C VAL A 84 9.78 -15.87 -8.30
N PRO A 85 8.79 -16.79 -8.28
CA PRO A 85 8.66 -17.80 -9.34
C PRO A 85 8.48 -17.20 -10.74
N LEU A 86 7.66 -16.17 -10.90
CA LEU A 86 7.48 -15.49 -12.20
C LEU A 86 8.79 -14.88 -12.71
N MET A 87 9.61 -14.31 -11.82
CA MET A 87 10.92 -13.82 -12.18
C MET A 87 11.88 -14.95 -12.61
N ASN A 88 11.74 -16.14 -12.01
CA ASN A 88 12.52 -17.31 -12.41
C ASN A 88 12.08 -17.86 -13.77
N ASP A 89 10.78 -17.83 -14.07
CA ASP A 89 10.24 -18.19 -15.38
C ASP A 89 10.87 -17.33 -16.49
N LEU A 90 10.92 -16.00 -16.30
CA LEU A 90 11.54 -15.08 -17.26
C LEU A 90 13.03 -15.41 -17.53
N LYS A 91 13.76 -15.90 -16.52
CA LYS A 91 15.19 -16.24 -16.64
C LYS A 91 15.42 -17.60 -17.27
N THR A 92 14.53 -18.56 -17.03
CA THR A 92 14.74 -19.97 -17.38
C THR A 92 13.93 -20.40 -18.60
N GLY A 93 12.94 -19.62 -19.02
CA GLY A 93 11.98 -19.99 -20.07
C GLY A 93 10.94 -21.04 -19.63
N LYS A 94 10.87 -21.35 -18.32
CA LYS A 94 9.84 -22.24 -17.75
C LYS A 94 8.55 -21.47 -17.42
N THR A 95 7.52 -22.19 -16.98
CA THR A 95 6.20 -21.62 -16.63
C THR A 95 5.75 -21.98 -15.22
N ASP A 96 6.64 -22.50 -14.37
CA ASP A 96 6.28 -23.01 -13.04
C ASP A 96 5.67 -21.89 -12.16
N GLY A 97 6.19 -20.67 -12.27
CA GLY A 97 5.65 -19.50 -11.59
C GLY A 97 4.31 -19.02 -12.15
N TRP A 98 4.16 -19.05 -13.48
CA TRP A 98 2.90 -18.76 -14.15
C TRP A 98 1.80 -19.74 -13.72
N ASP A 99 2.10 -21.04 -13.73
CA ASP A 99 1.18 -22.09 -13.33
C ASP A 99 0.77 -21.96 -11.85
N LEU A 100 1.71 -21.56 -10.98
CA LEU A 100 1.41 -21.23 -9.60
C LEU A 100 0.46 -20.03 -9.48
N MET A 101 0.69 -18.95 -10.24
CA MET A 101 -0.19 -17.78 -10.25
C MET A 101 -1.60 -18.18 -10.72
N MET A 102 -1.69 -18.93 -11.82
CA MET A 102 -2.96 -19.40 -12.39
C MET A 102 -3.76 -20.28 -11.44
N LYS A 103 -3.10 -21.07 -10.60
CA LYS A 103 -3.77 -21.86 -9.56
C LYS A 103 -4.59 -21.01 -8.58
N TYR A 104 -4.16 -19.78 -8.31
CA TYR A 104 -4.82 -18.86 -7.38
C TYR A 104 -5.50 -17.67 -8.06
N ASP A 105 -5.51 -17.60 -9.39
CA ASP A 105 -6.05 -16.46 -10.17
C ASP A 105 -7.52 -16.15 -9.87
N LYS A 106 -8.30 -17.17 -9.46
CA LYS A 106 -9.69 -16.99 -8.99
C LYS A 106 -9.82 -16.12 -7.73
N HIS A 107 -8.71 -15.85 -7.02
CA HIS A 107 -8.68 -15.06 -5.81
C HIS A 107 -8.17 -13.65 -6.10
N SER A 108 -8.91 -12.63 -5.64
CA SER A 108 -8.31 -11.31 -5.40
C SER A 108 -7.24 -11.43 -4.31
N THR A 109 -6.28 -10.48 -4.26
CA THR A 109 -5.23 -10.44 -3.22
C THR A 109 -5.81 -10.53 -1.82
N ARG A 110 -6.89 -9.78 -1.53
CA ARG A 110 -7.62 -9.86 -0.24
C ARG A 110 -8.13 -11.27 0.02
N SER A 111 -8.84 -11.87 -0.94
CA SER A 111 -9.41 -13.21 -0.76
C SER A 111 -8.34 -14.31 -0.63
N TYR A 112 -7.20 -14.14 -1.31
CA TYR A 112 -6.05 -15.03 -1.17
C TYR A 112 -5.49 -14.96 0.26
N MET A 113 -5.25 -13.75 0.78
CA MET A 113 -4.80 -13.54 2.17
C MET A 113 -5.79 -14.12 3.20
N ALA A 114 -7.09 -13.97 2.96
CA ALA A 114 -8.14 -14.39 3.89
C ALA A 114 -8.44 -15.89 3.86
N LEU A 115 -8.20 -16.59 2.74
CA LEU A 115 -8.70 -17.96 2.54
C LEU A 115 -7.63 -19.00 2.21
N ALA A 116 -6.51 -18.62 1.59
CA ALA A 116 -5.57 -19.56 1.00
C ALA A 116 -4.10 -19.35 1.41
N TYR A 117 -3.75 -18.13 1.80
CA TYR A 117 -2.40 -17.78 2.21
C TYR A 117 -2.02 -18.50 3.52
N THR A 118 -0.76 -18.93 3.57
CA THR A 118 -0.11 -19.43 4.77
C THR A 118 1.23 -18.71 4.91
N PRO A 119 1.47 -17.99 6.02
CA PRO A 119 2.72 -17.26 6.23
C PRO A 119 3.97 -18.14 6.22
N SER A 120 5.07 -17.62 5.68
CA SER A 120 6.39 -18.26 5.81
C SER A 120 6.89 -18.27 7.27
N ASP A 121 7.76 -19.23 7.61
CA ASP A 121 8.25 -19.41 8.99
C ASP A 121 8.97 -18.18 9.57
N HIS A 122 9.73 -17.48 8.73
CA HIS A 122 10.54 -16.33 9.14
C HIS A 122 9.72 -15.15 9.69
N LEU A 123 8.41 -15.08 9.39
CA LEU A 123 7.53 -14.03 9.91
C LEU A 123 7.05 -14.28 11.34
N ASN A 124 7.25 -15.48 11.89
CA ASN A 124 6.75 -15.87 13.21
C ASN A 124 5.23 -15.66 13.39
N LEU A 125 4.46 -15.81 12.31
CA LEU A 125 3.00 -15.69 12.31
C LEU A 125 2.30 -17.06 12.45
N PRO A 126 1.05 -17.10 12.94
CA PRO A 126 0.24 -18.31 12.93
C PRO A 126 0.13 -18.91 11.52
N LYS A 127 0.25 -20.24 11.41
CA LYS A 127 0.18 -20.99 10.14
C LYS A 127 -1.24 -21.17 9.61
N LYS A 128 -1.91 -20.05 9.36
CA LYS A 128 -3.28 -19.98 8.83
C LYS A 128 -3.48 -18.69 8.03
N PRO A 129 -4.56 -18.58 7.24
CA PRO A 129 -4.92 -17.35 6.57
C PRO A 129 -5.03 -16.15 7.52
N LEU A 130 -4.77 -14.96 6.99
CA LEU A 130 -4.77 -13.74 7.77
C LEU A 130 -6.20 -13.38 8.20
N PRO A 131 -6.39 -12.96 9.46
CA PRO A 131 -7.67 -12.42 9.92
C PRO A 131 -8.08 -11.14 9.16
N THR A 132 -9.38 -10.90 9.04
CA THR A 132 -9.92 -9.77 8.28
C THR A 132 -9.45 -8.41 8.80
N ASP A 133 -9.35 -8.23 10.11
CA ASP A 133 -8.87 -7.00 10.74
C ASP A 133 -7.39 -6.73 10.43
N VAL A 134 -6.56 -7.77 10.40
CA VAL A 134 -5.17 -7.69 9.93
C VAL A 134 -5.13 -7.30 8.45
N ILE A 135 -5.97 -7.89 7.60
CA ILE A 135 -6.00 -7.55 6.16
C ILE A 135 -6.41 -6.09 5.95
N ASN A 136 -7.45 -5.62 6.64
CA ASN A 136 -7.87 -4.22 6.59
C ASN A 136 -6.75 -3.28 7.02
N TRP A 137 -5.99 -3.65 8.07
CA TRP A 137 -4.82 -2.92 8.49
C TRP A 137 -3.75 -2.87 7.40
N LEU A 138 -3.41 -4.00 6.76
CA LEU A 138 -2.42 -4.06 5.68
C LEU A 138 -2.82 -3.16 4.49
N GLU A 139 -4.09 -3.19 4.10
CA GLU A 139 -4.63 -2.42 2.97
C GLU A 139 -4.65 -0.91 3.23
N THR A 140 -4.54 -0.47 4.49
CA THR A 140 -4.40 0.96 4.82
C THR A 140 -3.04 1.52 4.37
N PHE A 141 -2.04 0.65 4.19
CA PHE A 141 -0.68 1.03 3.81
C PHE A 141 -0.33 0.68 2.36
N ASP A 142 -1.29 0.12 1.60
CA ASP A 142 -1.13 -0.10 0.17
C ASP A 142 -1.13 1.27 -0.53
N LYS A 143 -0.04 1.60 -1.24
CA LYS A 143 0.22 2.92 -1.84
C LYS A 143 0.02 2.91 -3.34
#